data_AF-A0A958EHT6-F1
#
_entry.id   AF-A0A958EHT6-F1
#
_cell.length_a   1.000
_cell.length_b   1.000
_cell.length_c   1.000
_cell.angle_alpha   90.00
_cell.angle_beta   90.00
_cell.angle_gamma   90.00
#
_symmetry.space_group_name_H-M   'P 1'
#
loop_
_entity.id
_entity.type
_entity.pdbx_description
1 polymer ?
#
loop_
_entity_poly.entity_id
_entity_poly.type
_entity_poly.pdbx_seq_one_letter_code
_entity_poly.pdbx_strand_id
1 'polypeptide(L)'
;MPDFILNIYDMRHHRKSTFRKAFSLSLVLIVFLLIWPGNRLLAQSDRGVSVVRMAICENVDNREPQNPDNNFSPATGRIFCFTAIQGINGEGFVFHVWFRDDQEVSRIKLPVHSAFYRTWSAKTIEPGETGKWRVDVLSARGRLLAAEEFLVEQPEKAGSD
;
A
#
# COMPACT_ATOMS: atom_id res chain seq x y z
N MET A 1 -56.19 56.31 27.70
CA MET A 1 -56.78 57.29 26.75
C MET A 1 -55.70 58.34 26.45
N PRO A 2 -55.60 58.92 25.25
CA PRO A 2 -55.78 58.31 23.92
C PRO A 2 -54.66 58.86 22.94
N ASP A 3 -54.64 58.79 21.60
CA ASP A 3 -55.37 58.03 20.56
C ASP A 3 -54.59 57.96 19.22
N PHE A 4 -55.20 57.34 18.19
CA PHE A 4 -55.06 57.59 16.73
C PHE A 4 -53.68 57.64 16.02
N ILE A 5 -53.38 56.55 15.31
CA ILE A 5 -53.13 56.44 13.85
C ILE A 5 -52.91 57.74 13.05
N LEU A 6 -51.83 57.79 12.24
CA LEU A 6 -51.64 58.35 10.86
C LEU A 6 -50.11 58.58 10.60
N ASN A 7 -49.50 58.49 9.40
CA ASN A 7 -49.93 57.96 8.08
C ASN A 7 -48.70 57.67 7.17
N ILE A 8 -48.91 56.86 6.10
CA ILE A 8 -48.39 56.94 4.71
C ILE A 8 -46.88 57.18 4.36
N TYR A 9 -46.43 56.43 3.33
CA TYR A 9 -45.26 56.57 2.43
C TYR A 9 -43.86 56.54 3.08
N ASP A 10 -42.99 55.58 2.78
CA ASP A 10 -42.37 55.20 1.48
C ASP A 10 -41.34 56.22 0.94
N MET A 11 -40.07 55.81 1.00
CA MET A 11 -39.19 55.94 -0.16
C MET A 11 -38.10 54.85 -0.17
N ARG A 12 -38.45 53.62 -0.57
CA ARG A 12 -37.46 52.55 -0.84
C ARG A 12 -37.29 52.27 -2.33
N HIS A 13 -36.62 53.14 -3.09
CA HIS A 13 -36.05 52.72 -4.38
C HIS A 13 -34.76 53.45 -4.82
N HIS A 14 -33.82 52.62 -5.30
CA HIS A 14 -32.77 52.88 -6.29
C HIS A 14 -31.90 54.16 -6.25
N ARG A 15 -30.60 53.90 -6.09
CA ARG A 15 -29.73 53.94 -7.28
C ARG A 15 -29.51 52.54 -7.85
N LYS A 16 -29.65 52.40 -9.17
CA LYS A 16 -29.30 51.21 -9.98
C LYS A 16 -28.05 51.58 -10.78
N SER A 17 -27.00 50.76 -10.71
CA SER A 17 -25.89 50.69 -11.70
C SER A 17 -24.87 49.64 -11.25
N THR A 18 -25.11 48.34 -11.35
CA THR A 18 -24.88 47.55 -12.58
C THR A 18 -23.69 48.00 -13.43
N PHE A 19 -22.46 47.85 -12.92
CA PHE A 19 -21.27 47.85 -13.78
C PHE A 19 -20.66 46.44 -13.90
N ARG A 20 -21.05 45.76 -14.98
CA ARG A 20 -20.28 44.77 -15.77
C ARG A 20 -19.45 43.73 -15.00
N LYS A 21 -19.89 42.46 -15.06
CA LYS A 21 -19.08 41.27 -14.70
C LYS A 21 -17.73 41.31 -15.43
N ALA A 22 -16.63 41.27 -14.69
CA ALA A 22 -15.31 40.95 -15.19
C ALA A 22 -14.72 39.83 -14.31
N PHE A 23 -14.03 38.88 -14.93
CA PHE A 23 -13.35 37.80 -14.22
C PHE A 23 -12.30 38.36 -13.24
N SER A 24 -12.25 37.80 -12.04
CA SER A 24 -10.97 37.49 -11.39
C SER A 24 -10.87 35.98 -11.24
N LEU A 25 -10.49 35.30 -12.32
CA LEU A 25 -10.26 33.85 -12.35
C LEU A 25 -8.95 33.45 -11.63
N SER A 26 -8.27 34.42 -11.01
CA SER A 26 -6.87 34.34 -10.61
C SER A 26 -6.62 33.69 -9.24
N LEU A 27 -7.67 33.46 -8.43
CA LEU A 27 -7.50 32.97 -7.06
C LEU A 27 -7.52 31.43 -6.95
N VAL A 28 -8.31 30.76 -7.79
CA VAL A 28 -8.52 29.29 -7.71
C VAL A 28 -7.26 28.50 -8.09
N LEU A 29 -6.51 28.98 -9.09
CA LEU A 29 -5.25 28.37 -9.53
C LEU A 29 -4.16 28.36 -8.44
N ILE A 30 -4.11 29.40 -7.61
CA ILE A 30 -3.11 29.53 -6.54
C ILE A 30 -3.36 28.50 -5.43
N VAL A 31 -4.63 28.26 -5.08
CA VAL A 31 -5.00 27.24 -4.08
C VAL A 31 -4.65 25.83 -4.57
N PHE A 32 -4.84 25.52 -5.86
CA PHE A 32 -4.46 24.22 -6.42
C PHE A 32 -2.94 23.98 -6.39
N LEU A 33 -2.14 25.02 -6.60
CA LEU A 33 -0.67 24.96 -6.51
C LEU A 33 -0.16 24.86 -5.07
N LEU A 34 -0.90 25.39 -4.08
CA LEU A 34 -0.53 25.36 -2.67
C LEU A 34 -1.12 24.18 -1.87
N ILE A 35 -2.10 23.45 -2.42
CA ILE A 35 -2.62 22.19 -1.85
C ILE A 35 -2.01 20.94 -2.50
N TRP A 36 -1.36 21.06 -3.67
CA TRP A 36 -0.56 19.97 -4.28
C TRP A 36 0.99 20.10 -4.20
N PRO A 37 1.62 20.69 -3.16
CA PRO A 37 3.06 20.91 -3.16
C PRO A 37 3.88 19.64 -2.91
N GLY A 38 4.78 19.35 -3.85
CA GLY A 38 6.20 19.14 -3.51
C GLY A 38 6.67 17.76 -3.03
N ASN A 39 5.84 16.92 -2.41
CA ASN A 39 6.27 15.63 -1.82
C ASN A 39 6.60 14.51 -2.86
N ARG A 40 7.10 14.89 -4.04
CA ARG A 40 7.84 14.04 -4.99
C ARG A 40 9.37 14.19 -4.87
N LEU A 41 9.84 15.18 -4.10
CA LEU A 41 11.19 15.24 -3.55
C LEU A 41 11.16 14.40 -2.24
N LEU A 42 11.62 13.15 -2.16
CA LEU A 42 12.78 12.52 -2.82
C LEU A 42 12.42 11.18 -3.52
N ALA A 43 11.89 11.24 -4.75
CA ALA A 43 11.82 10.10 -5.66
C ALA A 43 13.21 9.74 -6.24
N GLN A 44 14.16 9.41 -5.37
CA GLN A 44 15.44 8.78 -5.72
C GLN A 44 15.16 7.56 -6.63
N SER A 45 16.04 7.32 -7.59
CA SER A 45 15.78 6.34 -8.65
C SER A 45 16.00 4.88 -8.19
N ASP A 46 14.94 4.20 -7.74
CA ASP A 46 14.92 2.74 -7.50
C ASP A 46 15.14 1.90 -8.77
N ARG A 47 15.42 2.49 -9.93
CA ARG A 47 15.56 1.80 -11.24
C ARG A 47 16.65 0.73 -11.29
N GLY A 48 17.58 0.71 -10.33
CA GLY A 48 18.59 -0.34 -10.19
C GLY A 48 18.16 -1.54 -9.35
N VAL A 49 17.12 -1.41 -8.52
CA VAL A 49 16.73 -2.45 -7.56
C VAL A 49 15.86 -3.52 -8.22
N SER A 50 16.24 -4.79 -8.07
CA SER A 50 15.50 -5.95 -8.58
C SER A 50 15.52 -7.12 -7.60
N VAL A 51 14.54 -8.01 -7.73
CA VAL A 51 14.62 -9.36 -7.16
C VAL A 51 15.13 -10.28 -8.27
N VAL A 52 16.19 -11.04 -7.98
CA VAL A 52 16.88 -11.95 -8.92
C VAL A 52 16.37 -13.38 -8.77
N ARG A 53 15.94 -13.76 -7.56
CA ARG A 53 15.25 -15.03 -7.28
C ARG A 53 14.28 -14.81 -6.13
N MET A 54 13.06 -15.29 -6.30
CA MET A 54 12.05 -15.42 -5.25
C MET A 54 11.67 -16.90 -5.14
N ALA A 55 11.24 -17.33 -3.95
CA ALA A 55 10.66 -18.66 -3.75
C ALA A 55 9.81 -18.63 -2.48
N ILE A 56 8.65 -19.28 -2.52
CA ILE A 56 7.91 -19.70 -1.32
C ILE A 56 8.37 -21.12 -0.98
N CYS A 57 8.59 -21.42 0.30
CA CYS A 57 9.22 -22.66 0.74
C CYS A 57 8.89 -23.03 2.19
N GLU A 58 9.01 -24.31 2.54
CA GLU A 58 8.72 -24.80 3.90
C GLU A 58 9.80 -24.40 4.92
N ASN A 59 11.06 -24.26 4.48
CA ASN A 59 12.18 -23.90 5.34
C ASN A 59 13.28 -23.15 4.55
N VAL A 60 14.18 -22.46 5.26
CA VAL A 60 15.40 -21.86 4.71
C VAL A 60 16.59 -22.32 5.55
N ASP A 61 17.40 -23.23 4.98
CA ASP A 61 18.64 -23.71 5.58
C ASP A 61 19.86 -23.24 4.77
N ASN A 62 20.97 -22.96 5.45
CA ASN A 62 22.20 -22.41 4.88
C ASN A 62 21.99 -21.20 3.93
N ARG A 63 20.93 -20.40 4.19
CA ARG A 63 20.45 -19.27 3.37
C ARG A 63 19.93 -19.65 1.97
N GLU A 64 19.55 -20.90 1.74
CA GLU A 64 18.86 -21.38 0.54
C GLU A 64 17.48 -21.99 0.88
N PRO A 65 16.45 -21.79 0.03
CA PRO A 65 15.11 -22.34 0.26
C PRO A 65 15.12 -23.86 0.13
N GLN A 66 14.46 -24.54 1.07
CA GLN A 66 14.27 -25.99 1.11
C GLN A 66 12.78 -26.29 0.88
N ASN A 67 12.49 -27.28 0.01
CA ASN A 67 11.15 -27.58 -0.48
C ASN A 67 10.42 -26.32 -1.00
N PRO A 68 10.89 -25.71 -2.11
CA PRO A 68 10.17 -24.63 -2.76
C PRO A 68 8.96 -25.17 -3.52
N ASP A 69 7.77 -24.66 -3.20
CA ASP A 69 6.49 -25.03 -3.81
C ASP A 69 5.55 -23.81 -3.79
N ASN A 70 4.45 -23.88 -4.54
CA ASN A 70 3.36 -22.92 -4.52
C ASN A 70 2.05 -23.53 -3.95
N ASN A 71 2.07 -24.78 -3.47
CA ASN A 71 0.98 -25.39 -2.70
C ASN A 71 1.49 -25.97 -1.37
N PHE A 72 0.78 -25.70 -0.28
CA PHE A 72 1.22 -26.09 1.07
C PHE A 72 0.08 -26.68 1.90
N SER A 73 0.42 -27.68 2.72
CA SER A 73 -0.50 -28.23 3.70
C SER A 73 -0.76 -27.21 4.83
N PRO A 74 -1.98 -27.11 5.38
CA PRO A 74 -2.22 -26.37 6.61
C PRO A 74 -1.44 -26.94 7.81
N ALA A 75 -0.91 -28.17 7.70
CA ALA A 75 -0.01 -28.77 8.69
C ALA A 75 1.46 -28.32 8.58
N THR A 76 1.89 -27.70 7.46
CA THR A 76 3.27 -27.17 7.31
C THR A 76 3.56 -26.08 8.36
N GLY A 77 2.53 -25.35 8.81
CA GLY A 77 2.54 -24.50 10.00
C GLY A 77 3.36 -23.20 9.91
N ARG A 78 4.45 -23.17 9.14
CA ARG A 78 5.24 -21.96 8.88
C ARG A 78 5.77 -21.96 7.45
N ILE A 79 5.38 -20.95 6.69
CA ILE A 79 5.81 -20.77 5.30
C ILE A 79 6.79 -19.61 5.22
N PHE A 80 7.86 -19.80 4.44
CA PHE A 80 8.94 -18.84 4.24
C PHE A 80 8.87 -18.26 2.83
N CYS A 81 9.05 -16.94 2.72
CA CYS A 81 9.30 -16.26 1.45
C CYS A 81 10.79 -15.88 1.41
N PHE A 82 11.55 -16.59 0.59
CA PHE A 82 12.95 -16.31 0.30
C PHE A 82 13.08 -15.26 -0.82
N THR A 83 13.98 -14.29 -0.67
CA THR A 83 14.35 -13.35 -1.74
C THR A 83 15.86 -13.12 -1.86
N ALA A 84 16.34 -13.18 -3.10
CA ALA A 84 17.65 -12.68 -3.50
C ALA A 84 17.46 -11.34 -4.22
N ILE A 85 18.03 -10.27 -3.67
CA ILE A 85 17.83 -8.88 -4.09
C ILE A 85 19.15 -8.33 -4.65
N GLN A 86 19.08 -7.53 -5.70
CA GLN A 86 20.23 -6.85 -6.31
C GLN A 86 19.98 -5.34 -6.47
N GLY A 87 21.06 -4.56 -6.52
CA GLY A 87 21.04 -3.14 -6.89
C GLY A 87 20.77 -2.14 -5.76
N ILE A 88 20.74 -2.60 -4.51
CA ILE A 88 20.71 -1.72 -3.33
C ILE A 88 22.16 -1.34 -2.97
N ASN A 89 22.58 -0.15 -3.38
CA ASN A 89 23.92 0.37 -3.11
C ASN A 89 23.98 1.03 -1.72
N GLY A 90 24.66 0.40 -0.78
CA GLY A 90 24.72 0.82 0.63
C GLY A 90 23.65 0.14 1.50
N GLU A 91 23.34 0.72 2.64
CA GLU A 91 22.26 0.22 3.50
C GLU A 91 20.88 0.59 2.95
N GLY A 92 19.96 -0.36 2.97
CA GLY A 92 18.59 -0.18 2.54
C GLY A 92 17.66 -1.22 3.17
N PHE A 93 16.45 -1.32 2.63
CA PHE A 93 15.47 -2.32 3.04
C PHE A 93 14.45 -2.58 1.93
N VAL A 94 13.83 -3.75 2.00
CA VAL A 94 12.59 -4.08 1.28
C VAL A 94 11.48 -4.35 2.30
N PHE A 95 10.24 -4.43 1.82
CA PHE A 95 9.14 -5.02 2.57
C PHE A 95 8.72 -6.33 1.90
N HIS A 96 8.48 -7.37 2.69
CA HIS A 96 7.63 -8.48 2.28
C HIS A 96 6.24 -8.21 2.84
N VAL A 97 5.26 -8.02 1.96
CA VAL A 97 3.86 -7.77 2.31
C VAL A 97 3.06 -9.03 2.02
N TRP A 98 2.52 -9.64 3.07
CA TRP A 98 1.76 -10.88 2.99
C TRP A 98 0.27 -10.55 2.87
N PHE A 99 -0.37 -11.15 1.87
CA PHE A 99 -1.80 -11.07 1.63
C PHE A 99 -2.44 -12.45 1.78
N ARG A 100 -3.65 -12.50 2.33
CA ARG A 100 -4.56 -13.65 2.21
C ARG A 100 -5.88 -13.13 1.63
N ASP A 101 -6.39 -13.77 0.59
CA ASP A 101 -7.62 -13.39 -0.12
C ASP A 101 -7.68 -11.88 -0.45
N ASP A 102 -6.57 -11.38 -1.01
CA ASP A 102 -6.28 -9.97 -1.34
C ASP A 102 -6.28 -8.95 -0.17
N GLN A 103 -6.47 -9.39 1.07
CA GLN A 103 -6.30 -8.55 2.27
C GLN A 103 -4.85 -8.59 2.78
N GLU A 104 -4.23 -7.43 3.00
CA GLU A 104 -2.92 -7.33 3.65
C GLU A 104 -3.01 -7.78 5.11
N VAL A 105 -2.31 -8.86 5.47
CA VAL A 105 -2.29 -9.45 6.81
C VAL A 105 -0.97 -9.27 7.56
N SER A 106 0.14 -8.97 6.86
CA SER A 106 1.41 -8.64 7.51
C SER A 106 2.35 -7.85 6.60
N ARG A 107 3.16 -6.95 7.17
CA ARG A 107 4.17 -6.15 6.45
C ARG A 107 5.50 -6.19 7.20
N ILE A 108 6.46 -6.93 6.66
CA ILE A 108 7.74 -7.22 7.31
C ILE A 108 8.84 -6.42 6.63
N LYS A 109 9.46 -5.49 7.35
CA LYS A 109 10.62 -4.71 6.88
C LYS A 109 11.89 -5.57 7.02
N LEU A 110 12.55 -5.88 5.90
CA LEU A 110 13.80 -6.65 5.87
C LEU A 110 14.97 -5.74 5.47
N PRO A 111 16.01 -5.59 6.31
CA PRO A 111 17.18 -4.79 5.96
C PRO A 111 18.02 -5.48 4.88
N VAL A 112 18.73 -4.66 4.10
CA VAL A 112 19.66 -5.09 3.05
C VAL A 112 20.95 -4.30 3.21
N HIS A 113 22.09 -4.99 3.27
CA HIS A 113 23.38 -4.40 3.61
C HIS A 113 24.43 -4.47 2.48
N SER A 114 24.06 -4.99 1.30
CA SER A 114 24.99 -5.10 0.16
C SER A 114 24.27 -5.15 -1.20
N ALA A 115 25.00 -4.78 -2.26
CA ALA A 115 24.50 -4.68 -3.64
C ALA A 115 23.96 -5.98 -4.24
N PHE A 116 24.28 -7.13 -3.64
CA PHE A 116 23.55 -8.39 -3.75
C PHE A 116 23.34 -8.93 -2.33
N TYR A 117 22.12 -9.34 -1.98
CA TYR A 117 21.79 -9.81 -0.63
C TYR A 117 20.68 -10.87 -0.66
N ARG A 118 20.76 -11.86 0.22
CA ARG A 118 19.73 -12.90 0.42
C ARG A 118 19.06 -12.69 1.78
N THR A 119 17.74 -12.53 1.78
CA THR A 119 16.92 -12.34 2.97
C THR A 119 15.65 -13.19 2.88
N TRP A 120 14.92 -13.30 3.98
CA TRP A 120 13.65 -14.03 4.02
C TRP A 120 12.75 -13.47 5.11
N SER A 121 11.44 -13.63 4.90
CA SER A 121 10.43 -13.49 5.96
C SER A 121 9.64 -14.79 6.08
N ALA A 122 8.94 -15.01 7.18
CA ALA A 122 8.05 -16.15 7.33
C ALA A 122 6.75 -15.77 8.03
N LYS A 123 5.64 -16.40 7.62
CA LYS A 123 4.34 -16.33 8.26
C LYS A 123 4.04 -17.71 8.87
N THR A 124 3.70 -17.75 10.16
CA THR A 124 3.04 -18.90 10.75
C THR A 124 1.61 -18.95 10.20
N ILE A 125 1.21 -20.10 9.67
CA ILE A 125 -0.11 -20.37 9.11
C ILE A 125 -0.83 -21.26 10.10
N GLU A 126 -1.93 -20.79 10.69
CA GLU A 126 -2.75 -21.65 11.56
C GLU A 126 -3.67 -22.54 10.71
N PRO A 127 -4.12 -23.72 11.21
CA PRO A 127 -4.88 -24.68 10.40
C PRO A 127 -6.21 -24.17 9.79
N GLY A 128 -6.72 -23.02 10.23
CA GLY A 128 -7.87 -22.34 9.63
C GLY A 128 -7.52 -21.28 8.58
N GLU A 129 -6.26 -20.84 8.46
CA GLU A 129 -5.83 -19.76 7.56
C GLU A 129 -5.54 -20.25 6.12
N THR A 130 -6.45 -21.06 5.60
CA THR A 130 -6.39 -21.71 4.29
C THR A 130 -6.82 -20.77 3.16
N GLY A 131 -6.67 -21.20 1.90
CA GLY A 131 -7.07 -20.41 0.74
C GLY A 131 -5.90 -19.75 0.02
N LYS A 132 -6.14 -18.61 -0.63
CA LYS A 132 -5.16 -17.96 -1.50
C LYS A 132 -4.27 -16.99 -0.73
N TRP A 133 -2.97 -17.11 -0.96
CA TRP A 133 -1.97 -16.22 -0.40
C TRP A 133 -1.10 -15.59 -1.49
N ARG A 134 -0.62 -14.37 -1.23
CA ARG A 134 0.39 -13.70 -2.06
C ARG A 134 1.43 -13.03 -1.17
N VAL A 135 2.68 -12.99 -1.62
CA VAL A 135 3.71 -12.13 -1.00
C VAL A 135 4.18 -11.12 -2.03
N ASP A 136 3.97 -9.83 -1.77
CA ASP A 136 4.47 -8.74 -2.59
C ASP A 136 5.80 -8.24 -2.01
N VAL A 137 6.86 -8.22 -2.82
CA VAL A 137 8.17 -7.68 -2.44
C VAL A 137 8.25 -6.23 -2.89
N LEU A 138 8.16 -5.30 -1.95
CA LEU A 138 8.20 -3.86 -2.23
C LEU A 138 9.55 -3.24 -1.90
N SER A 139 10.00 -2.28 -2.71
CA SER A 139 11.12 -1.41 -2.35
C SER A 139 10.79 -0.52 -1.15
N ALA A 140 11.80 0.16 -0.60
CA ALA A 140 11.64 1.20 0.41
C ALA A 140 10.68 2.35 0.02
N ARG A 141 10.28 2.47 -1.27
CA ARG A 141 9.32 3.46 -1.79
C ARG A 141 7.93 2.88 -2.10
N GLY A 142 7.70 1.60 -1.81
CA GLY A 142 6.47 0.91 -2.19
C GLY A 142 6.40 0.52 -3.68
N ARG A 143 7.52 0.55 -4.43
CA ARG A 143 7.55 0.01 -5.80
C ARG A 143 7.59 -1.51 -5.72
N LEU A 144 6.65 -2.19 -6.38
CA LEU A 144 6.69 -3.65 -6.55
C LEU A 144 7.97 -4.07 -7.29
N LEU A 145 8.66 -5.07 -6.74
CA LEU A 145 9.89 -5.66 -7.26
C LEU A 145 9.66 -7.07 -7.80
N ALA A 146 8.86 -7.86 -7.08
CA ALA A 146 8.36 -9.18 -7.45
C ALA A 146 7.10 -9.49 -6.61
N ALA A 147 6.31 -10.47 -7.04
CA ALA A 147 5.23 -11.07 -6.26
C ALA A 147 5.18 -12.56 -6.58
N GLU A 148 4.82 -13.39 -5.58
CA GLU A 148 4.52 -14.82 -5.77
C GLU A 148 3.20 -15.17 -5.08
N GLU A 149 2.40 -16.01 -5.74
CA GLU A 149 1.13 -16.53 -5.22
C GLU A 149 1.28 -18.00 -4.84
N PHE A 150 0.69 -18.39 -3.71
CA PHE A 150 0.65 -19.76 -3.24
C PHE A 150 -0.72 -20.11 -2.64
N LEU A 151 -1.04 -21.40 -2.63
CA LEU A 151 -2.24 -21.96 -2.02
C LEU A 151 -1.87 -22.60 -0.67
N VAL A 152 -2.75 -22.43 0.32
CA VAL A 152 -2.79 -23.31 1.50
C VAL A 152 -4.04 -24.16 1.39
N GLU A 153 -3.86 -25.47 1.37
CA GLU A 153 -4.95 -26.44 1.22
C GLU A 153 -5.94 -26.35 2.39
N GLN A 154 -7.20 -26.74 2.16
CA GLN A 154 -8.13 -26.94 3.26
C GLN A 154 -7.76 -28.24 3.99
N PRO A 155 -7.77 -28.28 5.34
CA PRO A 155 -7.60 -29.54 6.04
C PRO A 155 -8.72 -30.48 5.60
N GLU A 156 -8.36 -31.72 5.26
CA GLU A 156 -9.34 -32.74 4.91
C GLU A 156 -10.36 -32.85 6.04
N LYS A 157 -11.65 -32.76 5.70
CA LYS A 157 -12.72 -32.90 6.69
C LYS A 157 -12.69 -34.32 7.23
N ALA A 158 -12.15 -34.50 8.42
CA ALA A 158 -12.23 -35.75 9.17
C ALA A 158 -13.67 -36.27 9.12
N GLY A 159 -13.84 -37.47 8.58
CA GLY A 159 -15.15 -38.01 8.25
C GLY A 159 -16.06 -38.10 9.47
N SER A 160 -17.30 -37.64 9.33
CA SER A 160 -18.36 -37.85 10.31
C SER A 160 -19.05 -39.19 10.04
N ASP A 161 -18.45 -40.26 10.52
CA ASP A 161 -19.07 -41.57 10.75
C ASP A 161 -19.57 -41.69 12.20
#